data_AF-A0A662Y3P0-F1
#
_entry.id   AF-A0A662Y3P0-F1
#
_cell.length_a   1.000
_cell.length_b   1.000
_cell.length_c   1.000
_cell.angle_alpha   90.00
_cell.angle_beta   90.00
_cell.angle_gamma   90.00
#
_symmetry.space_group_name_H-M   'P 1'
#
loop_
_entity.id
_entity.type
_entity.pdbx_description
1 polymer ?
#
loop_
_entity_poly.entity_id
_entity_poly.type
_entity_poly.pdbx_seq_one_letter_code
_entity_poly.pdbx_strand_id
1 'polypeptide(L)'
;MEMEDINMESEPVMGFPVDGLRGTPDSRKALKEIPVRFRRMPENDMLLRGVHFRLVFLHDRVASLGPLNLLQPQYADILVRFFKLLHDKILLVRLAKMDTIVQMLLDLHRRIDEIFRSLDLADSKEMTQWESEWEGGRLRESTQQIDPVYVGHEGSQTCERSEWGDKKVDALLMCFSVALDSKNLSKEERVLKQLTYNRVAGYRRVEGLHIFDWFIPIESVEFEDEAIGIGTFGETRRGSWIHDGVRQDVVVKLLFEETGNSADELFLKQLEFWLDLPPHKNILKLYGGCHVNLPPFFVCENAHNGNLGNFFLDESKKPLFWSMFLQLAEGLKFLH
;
A
#
# COMPACT_ATOMS: atom_id res chain seq x y z
N MET A 1 56.03 28.35 2.62
CA MET A 1 55.68 27.05 2.02
C MET A 1 54.44 26.59 2.75
N GLU A 2 53.31 27.14 2.34
CA GLU A 2 52.00 26.82 2.91
C GLU A 2 51.53 25.52 2.26
N MET A 3 51.19 24.53 3.08
CA MET A 3 50.52 23.32 2.63
C MET A 3 49.05 23.68 2.44
N GLU A 4 48.60 23.72 1.19
CA GLU A 4 47.17 23.69 0.87
C GLU A 4 46.66 22.30 1.20
N ASP A 5 45.91 22.20 2.30
CA ASP A 5 45.06 21.05 2.59
C ASP A 5 43.97 21.00 1.50
N ILE A 6 44.23 20.18 0.47
CA ILE A 6 43.24 19.81 -0.53
C ILE A 6 42.21 18.96 0.20
N ASN A 7 41.10 19.60 0.57
CA ASN A 7 39.89 18.94 1.02
C ASN A 7 39.32 18.14 -0.17
N MET A 8 39.86 16.94 -0.40
CA MET A 8 39.30 15.97 -1.33
C MET A 8 37.93 15.57 -0.78
N GLU A 9 36.86 16.16 -1.32
CA GLU A 9 35.54 15.56 -1.24
C GLU A 9 35.67 14.10 -1.70
N SER A 10 35.42 13.16 -0.79
CA SER A 10 35.44 11.74 -1.09
C SER A 10 34.55 11.47 -2.30
N GLU A 11 35.06 10.72 -3.29
CA GLU A 11 34.26 10.36 -4.47
C GLU A 11 32.91 9.79 -4.04
N PRO A 12 31.80 10.22 -4.68
CA PRO A 12 30.48 9.79 -4.28
C PRO A 12 30.36 8.27 -4.43
N VAL A 13 30.01 7.58 -3.33
CA VAL A 13 29.82 6.13 -3.32
C VAL A 13 28.84 5.74 -4.44
N MET A 14 29.24 4.81 -5.31
CA MET A 14 28.39 4.31 -6.39
C MET A 14 27.11 3.70 -5.80
N GLY A 15 25.98 3.90 -6.47
CA GLY A 15 24.73 3.26 -6.07
C GLY A 15 24.68 1.79 -6.49
N PHE A 16 23.54 1.16 -6.19
CA PHE A 16 23.23 -0.22 -6.55
C PHE A 16 21.88 -0.28 -7.29
N PRO A 17 21.62 -1.31 -8.10
CA PRO A 17 20.35 -1.44 -8.82
C PRO A 17 19.17 -1.56 -7.86
N VAL A 18 18.09 -0.85 -8.15
CA VAL A 18 16.81 -0.95 -7.42
C VAL A 18 15.81 -1.73 -8.27
N ASP A 19 15.82 -3.05 -8.08
CA ASP A 19 14.82 -3.95 -8.68
C ASP A 19 13.41 -3.60 -8.16
N GLY A 20 12.40 -3.64 -9.03
CA GLY A 20 11.03 -3.22 -8.72
C GLY A 20 10.68 -1.78 -9.12
N LEU A 21 11.69 -0.94 -9.43
CA LEU A 21 11.45 0.32 -10.12
C LEU A 21 11.61 0.16 -11.64
N ARG A 22 10.79 0.89 -12.42
CA ARG A 22 10.83 0.82 -13.89
C ARG A 22 12.23 1.15 -14.41
N GLY A 23 12.83 0.20 -15.13
CA GLY A 23 14.15 0.34 -15.73
C GLY A 23 15.32 0.12 -14.76
N THR A 24 15.06 -0.44 -13.57
CA THR A 24 16.06 -0.79 -12.56
C THR A 24 17.11 0.32 -12.37
N PRO A 25 16.66 1.53 -11.98
CA PRO A 25 17.56 2.66 -11.83
C PRO A 25 18.56 2.42 -10.70
N ASP A 26 19.70 3.11 -10.80
CA ASP A 26 20.66 3.24 -9.71
C ASP A 26 20.01 3.89 -8.47
N SER A 27 20.29 3.36 -7.29
CA SER A 27 19.71 3.77 -6.00
C SER A 27 19.94 5.25 -5.69
N ARG A 28 21.11 5.80 -6.04
CA ARG A 28 21.42 7.21 -5.80
C ARG A 28 20.63 8.10 -6.75
N LYS A 29 20.50 7.68 -8.01
CA LYS A 29 19.66 8.40 -8.98
C LYS A 29 18.19 8.40 -8.54
N ALA A 30 17.67 7.23 -8.14
CA ALA A 30 16.31 7.10 -7.63
C ALA A 30 16.08 8.03 -6.42
N LEU A 31 16.98 8.04 -5.45
CA LEU A 31 16.87 8.88 -4.25
C LEU A 31 16.87 10.39 -4.55
N LYS A 32 17.59 10.82 -5.59
CA LYS A 32 17.58 12.23 -6.05
C LYS A 32 16.28 12.63 -6.75
N GLU A 33 15.57 11.69 -7.37
CA GLU A 33 14.30 11.96 -8.07
C GLU A 33 13.10 12.08 -7.11
N ILE A 34 13.19 11.52 -5.91
CA ILE A 34 12.10 11.48 -4.93
C ILE A 34 11.52 12.88 -4.60
N PRO A 35 12.32 13.91 -4.26
CA PRO A 35 11.79 15.22 -3.88
C PRO A 35 10.95 15.90 -4.96
N VAL A 36 11.24 15.62 -6.25
CA VAL A 36 10.47 16.16 -7.39
C VAL A 36 9.02 15.67 -7.36
N ARG A 37 8.75 14.54 -6.69
CA ARG A 37 7.42 13.94 -6.57
C ARG A 37 6.63 14.47 -5.38
N PHE A 38 7.24 15.16 -4.40
CA PHE A 38 6.53 15.68 -3.22
C PHE A 38 5.42 16.68 -3.57
N ARG A 39 5.58 17.42 -4.67
CA ARG A 39 4.54 18.30 -5.22
C ARG A 39 3.21 17.59 -5.54
N ARG A 40 3.21 16.25 -5.65
CA ARG A 40 2.00 15.46 -5.88
C ARG A 40 1.17 15.30 -4.60
N MET A 41 1.78 15.44 -3.43
CA MET A 41 1.15 15.23 -2.12
C MET A 41 1.61 16.33 -1.14
N PRO A 42 1.38 17.61 -1.45
CA PRO A 42 1.83 18.73 -0.62
C PRO A 42 1.27 18.66 0.81
N GLU A 43 0.10 18.04 0.99
CA GLU A 43 -0.53 17.83 2.30
C GLU A 43 0.28 16.97 3.27
N ASN A 44 1.28 16.21 2.78
CA ASN A 44 2.16 15.35 3.58
C ASN A 44 3.65 15.77 3.46
N ASP A 45 3.97 16.97 2.96
CA ASP A 45 5.34 17.36 2.57
C ASP A 45 6.36 17.16 3.71
N MET A 46 6.00 17.48 4.94
CA MET A 46 6.90 17.34 6.09
C MET A 46 7.16 15.86 6.41
N LEU A 47 6.13 15.01 6.39
CA LEU A 47 6.27 13.58 6.63
C LEU A 47 7.10 12.90 5.51
N LEU A 48 6.87 13.29 4.26
CA LEU A 48 7.63 12.80 3.10
C LEU A 48 9.11 13.17 3.19
N ARG A 49 9.42 14.39 3.61
CA ARG A 49 10.80 14.84 3.82
C ARG A 49 11.51 14.08 4.93
N GLY A 50 10.81 13.74 6.01
CA GLY A 50 11.36 12.93 7.10
C GLY A 50 11.87 11.57 6.61
N VAL A 51 11.04 10.85 5.86
CA VAL A 51 11.42 9.56 5.26
C VAL A 51 12.61 9.71 4.31
N HIS A 52 12.55 10.70 3.41
CA HIS A 52 13.61 10.95 2.43
C HIS A 52 14.94 11.30 3.08
N PHE A 53 14.93 12.16 4.09
CA PHE A 53 16.12 12.57 4.82
C PHE A 53 16.86 11.37 5.43
N ARG A 54 16.13 10.46 6.09
CA ARG A 54 16.72 9.26 6.71
C ARG A 54 17.26 8.29 5.66
N LEU A 55 16.58 8.15 4.52
CA LEU A 55 17.09 7.35 3.39
C LEU A 55 18.39 7.94 2.83
N VAL A 56 18.44 9.26 2.60
CA VAL A 56 19.67 9.96 2.17
C VAL A 56 20.82 9.74 3.14
N PHE A 57 20.56 9.84 4.44
CA PHE A 57 21.57 9.59 5.47
C PHE A 57 22.13 8.17 5.44
N LEU A 58 21.30 7.16 5.22
CA LEU A 58 21.73 5.76 5.20
C LEU A 58 22.38 5.33 3.89
N HIS A 59 22.06 6.00 2.78
CA HIS A 59 22.39 5.52 1.44
C HIS A 59 23.85 5.11 1.28
N ASP A 60 24.80 5.99 1.63
CA ASP A 60 26.22 5.75 1.39
C ASP A 60 26.74 4.58 2.22
N ARG A 61 26.24 4.43 3.44
CA ARG A 61 26.59 3.31 4.34
C ARG A 61 26.09 1.98 3.79
N VAL A 62 24.86 1.94 3.29
CA VAL A 62 24.27 0.72 2.69
C VAL A 62 24.96 0.39 1.36
N ALA A 63 25.22 1.40 0.53
CA ALA A 63 25.87 1.22 -0.76
C ALA A 63 27.29 0.65 -0.62
N SER A 64 28.02 1.01 0.43
CA SER A 64 29.39 0.51 0.70
C SER A 64 29.47 -0.96 1.17
N LEU A 65 28.37 -1.61 1.57
CA LEU A 65 28.39 -2.99 2.10
C LEU A 65 28.60 -4.09 1.05
N GLY A 66 28.46 -3.75 -0.23
CA GLY A 66 28.56 -4.70 -1.35
C GLY A 66 27.33 -5.60 -1.53
N PRO A 67 27.26 -6.34 -2.66
CA PRO A 67 26.04 -7.02 -3.13
C PRO A 67 25.65 -8.27 -2.34
N LEU A 68 26.55 -8.82 -1.53
CA LEU A 68 26.28 -10.01 -0.70
C LEU A 68 25.56 -9.65 0.61
N ASN A 69 25.43 -8.36 0.93
CA ASN A 69 24.77 -7.92 2.15
C ASN A 69 23.25 -7.80 1.96
N LEU A 70 22.49 -8.32 2.92
CA LEU A 70 21.03 -8.33 2.87
C LEU A 70 20.40 -6.93 3.04
N LEU A 71 21.15 -5.92 3.47
CA LEU A 71 20.66 -4.56 3.68
C LEU A 71 20.45 -3.80 2.36
N GLN A 72 21.17 -4.13 1.28
CA GLN A 72 20.95 -3.50 -0.03
C GLN A 72 19.55 -3.85 -0.59
N PRO A 73 19.14 -5.14 -0.67
CA PRO A 73 17.77 -5.50 -1.01
C PRO A 73 16.71 -4.90 -0.09
N GLN A 74 16.94 -4.86 1.22
CA GLN A 74 16.00 -4.25 2.17
C GLN A 74 15.81 -2.75 1.91
N TYR A 75 16.91 -2.02 1.70
CA TYR A 75 16.87 -0.60 1.37
C TYR A 75 16.18 -0.35 0.02
N ALA A 76 16.44 -1.20 -0.98
CA ALA A 76 15.77 -1.15 -2.27
C ALA A 76 14.25 -1.36 -2.14
N ASP A 77 13.79 -2.33 -1.33
CA ASP A 77 12.36 -2.54 -1.05
C ASP A 77 11.71 -1.28 -0.43
N ILE A 78 12.38 -0.63 0.52
CA ILE A 78 11.88 0.62 1.12
C ILE A 78 11.78 1.73 0.06
N LEU A 79 12.78 1.88 -0.81
CA LEU A 79 12.73 2.82 -1.93
C LEU A 79 11.55 2.51 -2.86
N VAL A 80 11.37 1.25 -3.26
CA VAL A 80 10.27 0.83 -4.13
C VAL A 80 8.93 1.18 -3.50
N ARG A 81 8.71 0.86 -2.22
CA ARG A 81 7.48 1.21 -1.50
C ARG A 81 7.25 2.71 -1.44
N PHE A 82 8.31 3.49 -1.17
CA PHE A 82 8.20 4.94 -1.09
C PHE A 82 7.85 5.56 -2.46
N PHE A 83 8.48 5.08 -3.53
CA PHE A 83 8.12 5.45 -4.90
C PHE A 83 6.68 5.06 -5.25
N LYS A 84 6.24 3.87 -4.81
CA LYS A 84 4.87 3.39 -5.00
C LYS A 84 3.86 4.33 -4.35
N LEU A 85 4.16 4.78 -3.13
CA LEU A 85 3.33 5.75 -2.40
C LEU A 85 3.26 7.11 -3.09
N LEU A 86 4.37 7.55 -3.71
CA LEU A 86 4.50 8.82 -4.45
C LEU A 86 3.97 8.77 -5.90
N HIS A 87 3.24 7.71 -6.28
CA HIS A 87 2.50 7.72 -7.54
C HIS A 87 1.44 8.82 -7.52
N ASP A 88 1.15 9.34 -8.72
CA ASP A 88 0.14 10.37 -8.86
C ASP A 88 -1.23 9.77 -8.53
N LYS A 89 -1.89 10.37 -7.54
CA LYS A 89 -3.23 10.00 -7.09
C LYS A 89 -4.05 11.26 -7.10
N ILE A 90 -5.29 11.16 -7.56
CA ILE A 90 -6.28 12.24 -7.46
C ILE A 90 -6.48 12.68 -6.00
N LEU A 91 -6.60 13.99 -5.77
CA LEU A 91 -6.68 14.58 -4.43
C LEU A 91 -7.79 13.95 -3.55
N LEU A 92 -8.94 13.64 -4.14
CA LEU A 92 -10.09 13.07 -3.42
C LEU A 92 -9.80 11.68 -2.86
N VAL A 93 -9.06 10.82 -3.59
CA VAL A 93 -8.62 9.52 -3.07
C VAL A 93 -7.63 9.71 -1.94
N ARG A 94 -6.69 10.67 -2.08
CA ARG A 94 -5.70 10.95 -1.04
C ARG A 94 -6.37 11.45 0.23
N LEU A 95 -7.38 12.31 0.12
CA LEU A 95 -8.20 12.74 1.25
C LEU A 95 -8.94 11.56 1.92
N ALA A 96 -9.57 10.70 1.12
CA ALA A 96 -10.25 9.52 1.65
C ALA A 96 -9.27 8.54 2.33
N LYS A 97 -8.00 8.51 1.90
CA LYS A 97 -6.97 7.56 2.35
C LYS A 97 -5.82 8.20 3.12
N MET A 98 -6.04 9.38 3.69
CA MET A 98 -5.00 10.12 4.40
C MET A 98 -4.41 9.30 5.55
N ASP A 99 -5.26 8.70 6.39
CA ASP A 99 -4.81 7.88 7.53
C ASP A 99 -3.96 6.69 7.09
N THR A 100 -4.35 6.05 5.98
CA THR A 100 -3.61 4.95 5.38
C THR A 100 -2.25 5.42 4.88
N ILE A 101 -2.18 6.55 4.15
CA ILE A 101 -0.93 7.13 3.66
C ILE A 101 0.01 7.45 4.81
N VAL A 102 -0.51 8.07 5.87
CA VAL A 102 0.25 8.41 7.07
C VAL A 102 0.76 7.15 7.76
N GLN A 103 -0.05 6.09 7.86
CA GLN A 103 0.39 4.80 8.40
C GLN A 103 1.48 4.13 7.54
N MET A 104 1.36 4.18 6.21
CA MET A 104 2.38 3.67 5.29
C MET A 104 3.71 4.41 5.46
N LEU A 105 3.68 5.75 5.61
CA LEU A 105 4.88 6.54 5.87
C LEU A 105 5.54 6.19 7.21
N LEU A 106 4.74 5.99 8.26
CA LEU A 106 5.22 5.52 9.56
C LEU A 106 5.87 4.13 9.46
N ASP A 107 5.27 3.23 8.67
CA ASP A 107 5.83 1.90 8.45
C ASP A 107 7.16 1.95 7.67
N LEU A 108 7.34 2.91 6.74
CA LEU A 108 8.64 3.14 6.10
C LEU A 108 9.69 3.57 7.12
N HIS A 109 9.35 4.47 8.05
CA HIS A 109 10.26 4.83 9.14
C HIS A 109 10.69 3.61 9.97
N ARG A 110 9.74 2.75 10.35
CA ARG A 110 10.03 1.53 11.12
C ARG A 110 10.94 0.55 10.36
N ARG A 111 10.74 0.40 9.05
CA ARG A 111 11.64 -0.42 8.20
C ARG A 111 13.04 0.21 8.09
N ILE A 112 13.11 1.53 8.01
CA ILE A 112 14.38 2.26 8.03
C ILE A 112 15.10 2.01 9.37
N ASP A 113 14.38 2.00 10.50
CA ASP A 113 14.95 1.69 11.83
C ASP A 113 15.64 0.32 11.88
N GLU A 114 15.10 -0.69 11.20
CA GLU A 114 15.70 -2.03 11.12
C GLU A 114 17.10 -1.96 10.46
N ILE A 115 17.27 -1.13 9.44
CA ILE A 115 18.56 -0.88 8.80
C ILE A 115 19.49 -0.11 9.75
N PHE A 116 19.01 0.92 10.45
CA PHE A 116 19.79 1.65 11.46
C PHE A 116 20.34 0.70 12.54
N ARG A 117 19.50 -0.18 13.08
CA ARG A 117 19.92 -1.18 14.09
C ARG A 117 20.96 -2.15 13.51
N SER A 118 20.76 -2.61 12.28
CA SER A 118 21.68 -3.53 11.61
C SER A 118 23.05 -2.92 11.28
N LEU A 119 23.11 -1.59 11.18
CA LEU A 119 24.34 -0.81 10.95
C LEU A 119 24.99 -0.28 12.25
N ASP A 120 24.45 -0.64 13.41
CA ASP A 120 24.89 -0.12 14.71
C ASP A 120 24.79 1.42 14.84
N LEU A 121 23.72 1.98 14.28
CA LEU A 121 23.42 3.43 14.29
C LEU A 121 22.21 3.75 15.17
N ALA A 122 21.89 2.90 16.14
CA ALA A 122 20.71 3.05 16.99
C ALA A 122 20.70 4.38 17.76
N ASP A 123 21.88 4.89 18.12
CA ASP A 123 22.05 6.12 18.90
C ASP A 123 22.14 7.40 18.05
N SER A 124 22.05 7.29 16.72
CA SER A 124 22.12 8.46 15.84
C SER A 124 20.91 9.38 16.04
N LYS A 125 21.08 10.68 15.79
CA LYS A 125 19.96 11.65 15.90
C LYS A 125 18.84 11.31 14.92
N GLU A 126 19.21 10.86 13.72
CA GLU A 126 18.30 10.47 12.64
C GLU A 126 17.45 9.24 13.01
N MET A 127 17.90 8.43 13.97
CA MET A 127 17.16 7.29 14.52
C MET A 127 16.35 7.66 15.77
N THR A 128 16.87 8.55 16.61
CA THR A 128 16.27 8.85 17.93
C THR A 128 15.30 10.04 17.93
N GLN A 129 15.41 10.96 16.97
CA GLN A 129 14.62 12.20 16.95
C GLN A 129 13.46 12.19 15.96
N TRP A 130 13.45 11.27 15.00
CA TRP A 130 12.47 11.29 13.91
C TRP A 130 11.01 11.14 14.40
N GLU A 131 10.76 10.44 15.51
CA GLU A 131 9.42 10.30 16.09
C GLU A 131 8.89 11.65 16.60
N SER A 132 9.74 12.46 17.24
CA SER A 132 9.36 13.79 17.71
C SER A 132 9.14 14.76 16.53
N GLU A 133 9.99 14.67 15.51
CA GLU A 133 9.83 15.45 14.26
C GLU A 133 8.54 15.06 13.53
N TRP A 134 8.21 13.77 13.50
CA TRP A 134 6.99 13.20 12.95
C TRP A 134 5.74 13.73 13.68
N GLU A 135 5.72 13.67 15.01
CA GLU A 135 4.62 14.22 15.82
C GLU A 135 4.45 15.72 15.59
N GLY A 136 5.56 16.48 15.56
CA GLY A 136 5.54 17.91 15.24
C GLY A 136 4.98 18.21 13.85
N GLY A 137 5.29 17.37 12.85
CA GLY A 137 4.74 17.47 11.50
C GLY A 137 3.24 17.19 11.44
N ARG A 138 2.80 16.11 12.09
CA ARG A 138 1.38 15.73 12.19
C ARG A 138 0.52 16.85 12.78
N LEU A 139 0.99 17.51 13.84
CA LEU A 139 0.28 18.64 14.47
C LEU A 139 0.18 19.87 13.54
N ARG A 140 1.22 20.14 12.76
CA ARG A 140 1.22 21.27 11.81
C ARG A 140 0.25 21.02 10.66
N GLU A 141 0.23 19.79 10.14
CA GLU A 141 -0.70 19.38 9.09
C GLU A 141 -2.15 19.45 9.57
N SER A 142 -2.47 18.93 10.76
CA SER A 142 -3.85 18.99 11.29
C SER A 142 -4.34 20.42 11.52
N THR A 143 -3.44 21.36 11.83
CA THR A 143 -3.78 22.77 12.07
C THR A 143 -3.95 23.57 10.76
N GLN A 144 -3.30 23.14 9.67
CA GLN A 144 -3.35 23.80 8.36
C GLN A 144 -4.39 23.20 7.39
N GLN A 145 -4.95 22.03 7.69
CA GLN A 145 -5.95 21.34 6.84
C GLN A 145 -7.34 21.99 6.83
N ILE A 146 -7.59 22.99 7.68
CA ILE A 146 -8.84 23.74 7.72
C ILE A 146 -8.65 25.06 6.95
N ASP A 147 -9.04 25.07 5.66
CA ASP A 147 -9.06 26.16 4.65
C ASP A 147 -7.77 26.42 3.82
N PRO A 148 -7.77 26.69 2.48
CA PRO A 148 -8.81 26.65 1.43
C PRO A 148 -8.59 25.56 0.35
N VAL A 149 -7.62 24.64 0.51
CA VAL A 149 -7.30 23.59 -0.50
C VAL A 149 -8.51 22.70 -0.83
N TYR A 150 -9.41 22.49 0.14
CA TYR A 150 -10.61 21.67 -0.02
C TYR A 150 -11.92 22.48 -0.12
N VAL A 151 -11.92 23.75 0.29
CA VAL A 151 -13.14 24.57 0.48
C VAL A 151 -13.22 25.75 -0.49
N GLY A 152 -12.10 26.24 -1.01
CA GLY A 152 -12.04 27.48 -1.79
C GLY A 152 -11.27 27.33 -3.10
N HIS A 153 -11.92 26.78 -4.12
CA HIS A 153 -11.73 27.23 -5.50
C HIS A 153 -12.89 26.72 -6.35
N GLU A 154 -13.71 27.64 -6.87
CA GLU A 154 -14.59 27.41 -8.03
C GLU A 154 -13.80 27.14 -9.32
N GLY A 155 -12.60 26.55 -9.24
CA GLY A 155 -11.67 26.46 -10.38
C GLY A 155 -10.46 25.52 -10.23
N SER A 156 -10.41 24.61 -9.25
CA SER A 156 -9.39 23.55 -9.24
C SER A 156 -10.06 22.22 -9.53
N GLN A 157 -10.10 21.85 -10.81
CA GLN A 157 -10.62 20.58 -11.33
C GLN A 157 -11.82 20.05 -10.53
N THR A 158 -12.92 20.80 -10.63
CA THR A 158 -14.26 20.22 -10.57
C THR A 158 -14.21 18.88 -11.30
N CYS A 159 -14.83 17.85 -10.73
CA CYS A 159 -15.11 16.59 -11.39
C CYS A 159 -15.81 16.89 -12.73
N GLU A 160 -15.05 17.21 -13.78
CA GLU A 160 -15.58 17.47 -15.10
C GLU A 160 -16.04 16.12 -15.59
N ARG A 161 -17.35 16.05 -15.84
CA ARG A 161 -18.10 14.85 -16.23
C ARG A 161 -17.48 14.09 -17.42
N SER A 162 -16.54 14.71 -18.14
CA SER A 162 -15.83 14.18 -19.30
C SER A 162 -14.67 13.23 -18.99
N GLU A 163 -14.07 13.25 -17.79
CA GLU A 163 -12.84 12.48 -17.52
C GLU A 163 -13.04 11.25 -16.61
N TRP A 164 -14.05 11.26 -15.75
CA TRP A 164 -14.30 10.17 -14.80
C TRP A 164 -15.52 9.36 -15.21
N GLY A 165 -15.31 8.13 -15.65
CA GLY A 165 -16.38 7.17 -15.81
C GLY A 165 -17.03 6.85 -14.46
N ASP A 166 -18.33 6.55 -14.49
CA ASP A 166 -19.17 6.23 -13.32
C ASP A 166 -18.50 5.27 -12.32
N LYS A 167 -17.85 4.21 -12.80
CA LYS A 167 -17.12 3.23 -11.96
C LYS A 167 -16.05 3.86 -11.05
N LYS A 168 -15.31 4.87 -11.53
CA LYS A 168 -14.27 5.55 -10.74
C LYS A 168 -14.88 6.44 -9.66
N VAL A 169 -16.03 7.06 -9.95
CA VAL A 169 -16.76 7.87 -8.97
C VAL A 169 -17.35 6.96 -7.89
N ASP A 170 -17.90 5.80 -8.28
CA ASP A 170 -18.44 4.81 -7.35
C ASP A 170 -17.33 4.26 -6.44
N ALA A 171 -16.14 3.96 -6.99
CA ALA A 171 -14.95 3.59 -6.21
C ALA A 171 -14.55 4.66 -5.20
N LEU A 172 -14.56 5.93 -5.60
CA LEU A 172 -14.24 7.04 -4.71
C LEU A 172 -15.26 7.17 -3.57
N LEU A 173 -16.55 7.03 -3.86
CA LEU A 173 -17.60 7.06 -2.84
C LEU A 173 -17.42 5.92 -1.84
N MET A 174 -17.16 4.69 -2.30
CA MET A 174 -16.84 3.55 -1.42
C MET A 174 -15.58 3.81 -0.58
N CYS A 175 -14.55 4.43 -1.17
CA CYS A 175 -13.35 4.85 -0.44
C CYS A 175 -13.65 5.80 0.72
N PHE A 176 -14.55 6.77 0.51
CA PHE A 176 -14.99 7.69 1.55
C PHE A 176 -15.89 7.02 2.60
N SER A 177 -16.79 6.12 2.20
CA SER A 177 -17.61 5.34 3.13
C SER A 177 -16.74 4.57 4.12
N VAL A 178 -15.77 3.79 3.61
CA VAL A 178 -14.78 3.10 4.47
C VAL A 178 -14.00 4.07 5.35
N ALA A 179 -13.68 5.27 4.85
CA ALA A 179 -12.94 6.26 5.62
C ALA A 179 -13.78 6.88 6.76
N LEU A 180 -15.09 7.03 6.57
CA LEU A 180 -16.03 7.57 7.55
C LEU A 180 -16.37 6.58 8.67
N ASP A 181 -16.26 5.28 8.37
CA ASP A 181 -16.46 4.18 9.32
C ASP A 181 -15.24 3.94 10.23
N SER A 182 -14.10 4.55 9.92
CA SER A 182 -12.88 4.46 10.74
C SER A 182 -13.12 4.96 12.18
N LYS A 183 -12.68 4.14 13.14
CA LYS A 183 -12.76 4.44 14.59
C LYS A 183 -11.79 5.53 15.05
N ASN A 184 -10.72 5.74 14.30
CA ASN A 184 -9.62 6.65 14.67
C ASN A 184 -9.79 8.06 14.08
N LEU A 185 -10.95 8.36 13.48
CA LEU A 185 -11.21 9.62 12.78
C LEU A 185 -11.49 10.77 13.76
N SER A 186 -10.74 11.87 13.66
CA SER A 186 -11.02 13.09 14.43
C SER A 186 -12.34 13.73 14.01
N LYS A 187 -12.86 14.66 14.81
CA LYS A 187 -14.12 15.37 14.52
C LYS A 187 -13.97 16.22 13.26
N GLU A 188 -12.84 16.89 13.13
CA GLU A 188 -12.51 17.79 12.02
C GLU A 188 -12.37 17.01 10.71
N GLU A 189 -11.63 15.89 10.72
CA GLU A 189 -11.49 15.01 9.55
C GLU A 189 -12.83 14.40 9.14
N ARG A 190 -13.66 14.02 10.11
CA ARG A 190 -15.01 13.49 9.83
C ARG A 190 -15.86 14.51 9.10
N VAL A 191 -15.86 15.77 9.55
CA VAL A 191 -16.60 16.85 8.87
C VAL A 191 -16.10 17.04 7.45
N LEU A 192 -14.78 17.12 7.24
CA LEU A 192 -14.19 17.33 5.91
C LEU A 192 -14.51 16.17 4.94
N LYS A 193 -14.31 14.93 5.38
CA LYS A 193 -14.60 13.72 4.58
C LYS A 193 -16.10 13.61 4.28
N GLN A 194 -16.98 13.93 5.24
CA GLN A 194 -18.43 13.87 5.05
C GLN A 194 -18.93 14.93 4.06
N LEU A 195 -18.44 16.17 4.17
CA LEU A 195 -18.80 17.24 3.24
C LEU A 195 -18.38 16.89 1.81
N THR A 196 -17.19 16.32 1.67
CA THR A 196 -16.66 15.91 0.36
C THR A 196 -17.46 14.72 -0.20
N TYR A 197 -17.76 13.71 0.63
CA TYR A 197 -18.64 12.59 0.24
C TYR A 197 -19.99 13.08 -0.29
N ASN A 198 -20.68 13.95 0.48
CA ASN A 198 -21.99 14.48 0.10
C ASN A 198 -21.93 15.23 -1.24
N ARG A 199 -20.85 16.00 -1.46
CA ARG A 199 -20.63 16.73 -2.71
C ARG A 199 -20.45 15.76 -3.88
N VAL A 200 -19.59 14.75 -3.75
CA VAL A 200 -19.35 13.73 -4.80
C VAL A 200 -20.62 12.92 -5.08
N ALA A 201 -21.36 12.52 -4.05
CA ALA A 201 -22.61 11.78 -4.18
C ALA A 201 -23.69 12.58 -4.92
N GLY A 202 -23.77 13.88 -4.64
CA GLY A 202 -24.65 14.82 -5.35
C GLY A 202 -24.33 14.93 -6.85
N TYR A 203 -23.04 14.93 -7.22
CA TYR A 203 -22.62 14.92 -8.64
C TYR A 203 -23.03 13.63 -9.36
N ARG A 204 -22.88 12.49 -8.69
CA ARG A 204 -23.19 11.16 -9.25
C ARG A 204 -24.71 10.89 -9.37
N ARG A 205 -25.56 11.70 -8.74
CA ARG A 205 -27.02 11.50 -8.63
C ARG A 205 -27.34 10.10 -8.11
N VAL A 206 -26.59 9.66 -7.10
CA VAL A 206 -26.77 8.34 -6.51
C VAL A 206 -28.15 8.22 -5.87
N GLU A 207 -29.00 7.39 -6.45
CA GLU A 207 -29.98 6.62 -5.69
C GLU A 207 -29.46 5.18 -5.63
N GLY A 208 -29.16 4.68 -4.42
CA GLY A 208 -28.83 3.26 -4.21
C GLY A 208 -27.40 2.81 -4.55
N LEU A 209 -26.36 3.61 -4.28
CA LEU A 209 -24.98 3.09 -4.30
C LEU A 209 -24.90 1.97 -3.25
N HIS A 210 -24.71 0.75 -3.71
CA HIS A 210 -24.53 -0.40 -2.84
C HIS A 210 -23.10 -0.33 -2.27
N ILE A 211 -22.96 0.26 -1.08
CA ILE A 211 -21.72 0.22 -0.33
C ILE A 211 -21.63 -1.18 0.26
N PHE A 212 -20.51 -1.86 -0.04
CA PHE A 212 -20.27 -3.20 0.44
C PHE A 212 -19.36 -3.15 1.67
N ASP A 213 -19.75 -3.81 2.76
CA ASP A 213 -18.95 -3.90 3.99
C ASP A 213 -17.59 -4.58 3.77
N TRP A 214 -17.47 -5.36 2.69
CA TRP A 214 -16.26 -6.06 2.29
C TRP A 214 -15.36 -5.29 1.34
N PHE A 215 -15.74 -4.07 0.96
CA PHE A 215 -14.96 -3.27 0.02
C PHE A 215 -13.58 -2.94 0.61
N ILE A 216 -12.53 -3.34 -0.09
CA ILE A 216 -11.15 -3.04 0.27
C ILE A 216 -10.55 -2.12 -0.81
N PRO A 217 -10.25 -0.85 -0.47
CA PRO A 217 -9.57 0.06 -1.38
C PRO A 217 -8.18 -0.44 -1.75
N ILE A 218 -7.79 -0.31 -3.02
CA ILE A 218 -6.43 -0.66 -3.47
C ILE A 218 -5.35 0.11 -2.71
N GLU A 219 -5.64 1.34 -2.30
CA GLU A 219 -4.70 2.18 -1.54
C GLU A 219 -4.42 1.66 -0.14
N SER A 220 -5.26 0.77 0.39
CA SER A 220 -5.07 0.12 1.69
C SER A 220 -4.25 -1.18 1.59
N VAL A 221 -3.87 -1.59 0.38
CA VAL A 221 -3.18 -2.85 0.14
C VAL A 221 -1.81 -2.57 -0.49
N GLU A 222 -0.76 -3.10 0.14
CA GLU A 222 0.58 -3.18 -0.44
C GLU A 222 0.84 -4.62 -0.86
N PHE A 223 1.33 -4.87 -2.06
CA PHE A 223 1.71 -6.21 -2.48
C PHE A 223 2.99 -6.19 -3.33
N GLU A 224 3.64 -7.35 -3.35
CA GLU A 224 4.89 -7.58 -4.06
C GLU A 224 4.69 -7.48 -5.57
N ASP A 225 5.77 -7.16 -6.31
CA ASP A 225 5.69 -7.15 -7.77
C ASP A 225 5.67 -8.57 -8.36
N GLU A 226 6.27 -9.52 -7.65
CA GLU A 226 6.34 -10.91 -8.05
C GLU A 226 5.05 -11.66 -7.69
N ALA A 227 4.53 -12.41 -8.66
CA ALA A 227 3.42 -13.32 -8.43
C ALA A 227 3.92 -14.61 -7.76
N ILE A 228 3.25 -15.02 -6.67
CA ILE A 228 3.45 -16.33 -6.05
C ILE A 228 2.80 -17.46 -6.83
N GLY A 229 1.88 -17.13 -7.74
CA GLY A 229 1.24 -18.09 -8.61
C GLY A 229 0.38 -17.41 -9.67
N ILE A 230 0.44 -17.92 -10.89
CA ILE A 230 -0.38 -17.46 -12.01
C ILE A 230 -1.33 -18.60 -12.36
N GLY A 231 -2.61 -18.37 -12.16
CA GLY A 231 -3.68 -19.32 -12.49
C GLY A 231 -4.41 -18.92 -13.76
N THR A 232 -5.49 -19.65 -14.06
CA THR A 232 -6.34 -19.39 -15.25
C THR A 232 -7.09 -18.07 -15.16
N PHE A 233 -7.48 -17.66 -13.95
CA PHE A 233 -8.38 -16.52 -13.72
C PHE A 233 -7.67 -15.27 -13.21
N GLY A 234 -6.35 -15.33 -13.02
CA GLY A 234 -5.61 -14.24 -12.41
C GLY A 234 -4.29 -14.67 -11.82
N GLU A 235 -3.57 -13.69 -11.30
CA GLU A 235 -2.32 -13.86 -10.58
C GLU A 235 -2.49 -13.56 -9.10
N THR A 236 -1.67 -14.21 -8.31
CA THR A 236 -1.71 -14.15 -6.85
C THR A 236 -0.39 -13.58 -6.36
N ARG A 237 -0.45 -12.59 -5.45
CA ARG A 237 0.71 -11.89 -4.91
C ARG A 237 0.64 -11.85 -3.39
N ARG A 238 1.80 -11.89 -2.74
CA ARG A 238 1.88 -11.64 -1.29
C ARG A 238 1.77 -10.16 -1.02
N GLY A 239 1.14 -9.82 0.10
CA GLY A 239 0.99 -8.43 0.47
C GLY A 239 0.61 -8.26 1.91
N SER A 240 0.28 -7.02 2.23
CA SER A 240 -0.24 -6.60 3.51
C SER A 240 -1.39 -5.62 3.30
N TRP A 241 -2.41 -5.74 4.12
CA TRP A 241 -3.57 -4.87 4.14
C TRP A 241 -3.56 -4.03 5.42
N ILE A 242 -3.78 -2.72 5.29
CA ILE A 242 -3.88 -1.78 6.40
C ILE A 242 -5.36 -1.48 6.65
N HIS A 243 -5.86 -1.89 7.82
CA HIS A 243 -7.24 -1.67 8.25
C HIS A 243 -7.28 -1.29 9.72
N ASP A 244 -8.04 -0.24 10.07
CA ASP A 244 -8.12 0.30 11.44
C ASP A 244 -6.74 0.58 12.08
N GLY A 245 -5.74 0.97 11.26
CA GLY A 245 -4.37 1.24 11.71
C GLY A 245 -3.53 -0.01 11.97
N VAL A 246 -4.07 -1.21 11.71
CA VAL A 246 -3.37 -2.49 11.85
C VAL A 246 -2.95 -2.99 10.48
N ARG A 247 -1.68 -3.37 10.35
CA ARG A 247 -1.16 -4.07 9.18
C ARG A 247 -1.33 -5.57 9.36
N GLN A 248 -1.95 -6.22 8.38
CA GLN A 248 -2.17 -7.66 8.36
C GLN A 248 -1.57 -8.27 7.09
N ASP A 249 -0.86 -9.39 7.21
CA ASP A 249 -0.37 -10.14 6.06
C ASP A 249 -1.51 -10.84 5.32
N VAL A 250 -1.53 -10.67 4.00
CA VAL A 250 -2.60 -11.13 3.13
C VAL A 250 -2.05 -11.68 1.82
N VAL A 251 -2.92 -12.33 1.07
CA VAL A 251 -2.71 -12.67 -0.32
C VAL A 251 -3.68 -11.88 -1.18
N VAL A 252 -3.15 -11.22 -2.21
CA VAL A 252 -3.93 -10.43 -3.16
C VAL A 252 -4.04 -11.21 -4.46
N LYS A 253 -5.27 -11.56 -4.85
CA LYS A 253 -5.54 -12.23 -6.12
C LYS A 253 -6.07 -11.22 -7.12
N LEU A 254 -5.22 -10.80 -8.05
CA LEU A 254 -5.56 -9.90 -9.16
C LEU A 254 -6.18 -10.75 -10.27
N LEU A 255 -7.40 -10.41 -10.67
CA LEU A 255 -8.12 -11.15 -11.70
C LEU A 255 -7.72 -10.66 -13.09
N PHE A 256 -7.67 -11.58 -14.06
CA PHE A 256 -7.54 -11.15 -15.44
C PHE A 256 -8.82 -10.47 -15.90
N GLU A 257 -8.66 -9.46 -16.76
CA GLU A 257 -9.79 -8.70 -17.28
C GLU A 257 -10.65 -9.62 -18.14
N GLU A 258 -11.82 -9.98 -17.64
CA GLU A 258 -12.83 -10.68 -18.42
C GLU A 258 -13.53 -9.68 -19.34
N THR A 259 -13.49 -9.91 -20.64
CA THR A 259 -14.16 -9.06 -21.62
C THR A 259 -15.67 -9.27 -21.56
N GLY A 260 -16.40 -8.48 -20.78
CA GLY A 260 -17.87 -8.47 -20.79
C GLY A 260 -18.53 -7.80 -19.59
N ASN A 261 -19.77 -7.32 -19.76
CA ASN A 261 -20.55 -6.66 -18.70
C ASN A 261 -20.89 -7.60 -17.51
N SER A 262 -20.84 -8.92 -17.70
CA SER A 262 -21.13 -9.92 -16.66
C SER A 262 -19.96 -10.16 -15.68
N ALA A 263 -18.77 -9.61 -15.94
CA ALA A 263 -17.60 -9.83 -15.10
C ALA A 263 -17.80 -9.31 -13.67
N ASP A 264 -18.42 -8.14 -13.53
CA ASP A 264 -18.73 -7.55 -12.22
C ASP A 264 -19.77 -8.40 -11.46
N GLU A 265 -20.82 -8.88 -12.13
CA GLU A 265 -21.84 -9.74 -11.52
C GLU A 265 -21.26 -11.07 -11.04
N LEU A 266 -20.40 -11.70 -11.85
CA LEU A 266 -19.71 -12.94 -11.47
C LEU A 266 -18.78 -12.72 -10.29
N PHE A 267 -18.04 -11.60 -10.29
CA PHE A 267 -17.19 -11.21 -9.16
C PHE A 267 -18.01 -11.05 -7.88
N LEU A 268 -19.08 -10.24 -7.93
CA LEU A 268 -19.94 -9.96 -6.77
C LEU A 268 -20.57 -11.24 -6.24
N LYS A 269 -21.10 -12.10 -7.11
CA LYS A 269 -21.70 -13.37 -6.71
C LYS A 269 -20.71 -14.32 -6.04
N GLN A 270 -19.48 -14.42 -6.58
CA GLN A 270 -18.44 -15.24 -5.96
C GLN A 270 -18.03 -14.68 -4.58
N LEU A 271 -17.93 -13.37 -4.48
CA LEU A 271 -17.53 -12.67 -3.27
C LEU A 271 -18.59 -12.83 -2.18
N GLU A 272 -19.85 -12.53 -2.48
CA GLU A 272 -20.99 -12.70 -1.55
C GLU A 272 -21.07 -14.14 -1.05
N PHE A 273 -21.03 -15.12 -1.97
CA PHE A 273 -21.04 -16.53 -1.58
C PHE A 273 -19.92 -16.87 -0.60
N TRP A 274 -18.69 -16.41 -0.85
CA TRP A 274 -17.54 -16.75 -0.02
C TRP A 274 -17.58 -16.05 1.33
N LEU A 275 -18.04 -14.79 1.40
CA LEU A 275 -18.19 -14.10 2.68
C LEU A 275 -19.31 -14.67 3.56
N ASP A 276 -20.37 -15.18 2.93
CA ASP A 276 -21.49 -15.78 3.65
C ASP A 276 -21.15 -17.17 4.24
N LEU A 277 -19.99 -17.75 3.86
CA LEU A 277 -19.54 -19.01 4.45
C LEU A 277 -19.15 -18.82 5.92
N PRO A 278 -19.69 -19.64 6.84
CA PRO A 278 -19.20 -19.69 8.21
C PRO A 278 -17.69 -19.98 8.26
N PRO A 279 -16.93 -19.40 9.21
CA PRO A 279 -15.51 -19.67 9.33
C PRO A 279 -15.23 -21.17 9.50
N HIS A 280 -14.34 -21.71 8.66
CA HIS A 280 -13.97 -23.13 8.70
C HIS A 280 -12.46 -23.28 8.54
N LYS A 281 -11.83 -24.11 9.39
CA LYS A 281 -10.36 -24.29 9.45
C LYS A 281 -9.70 -24.74 8.14
N ASN A 282 -10.47 -25.33 7.22
CA ASN A 282 -10.00 -25.84 5.93
C ASN A 282 -10.51 -25.04 4.72
N ILE A 283 -11.17 -23.90 4.95
CA ILE A 283 -11.58 -22.98 3.90
C ILE A 283 -10.81 -21.69 4.09
N LEU A 284 -10.14 -21.25 3.04
CA LEU A 284 -9.36 -20.03 3.06
C LEU A 284 -10.28 -18.85 3.37
N LYS A 285 -9.93 -18.03 4.36
CA LYS A 285 -10.69 -16.84 4.71
C LYS A 285 -10.54 -15.75 3.66
N LEU A 286 -11.67 -15.26 3.17
CA LEU A 286 -11.77 -14.03 2.38
C LEU A 286 -11.96 -12.84 3.31
N TYR A 287 -11.20 -11.76 3.10
CA TYR A 287 -11.40 -10.49 3.79
C TYR A 287 -12.27 -9.52 3.00
N GLY A 288 -12.20 -9.60 1.66
CA GLY A 288 -12.96 -8.72 0.79
C GLY A 288 -12.27 -8.53 -0.55
N GLY A 289 -12.51 -7.38 -1.18
CA GLY A 289 -11.94 -7.10 -2.50
C GLY A 289 -12.42 -5.79 -3.11
N CYS A 290 -12.09 -5.61 -4.38
CA CYS A 290 -12.48 -4.44 -5.16
C CYS A 290 -12.82 -4.85 -6.59
N HIS A 291 -14.10 -4.75 -6.95
CA HIS A 291 -14.60 -5.03 -8.30
C HIS A 291 -14.38 -3.85 -9.26
N VAL A 292 -14.29 -2.63 -8.73
CA VAL A 292 -14.14 -1.40 -9.52
C VAL A 292 -12.69 -1.06 -9.88
N ASN A 293 -11.70 -1.70 -9.24
CA ASN A 293 -10.30 -1.56 -9.60
C ASN A 293 -10.03 -2.26 -10.94
N LEU A 294 -9.01 -1.81 -11.67
CA LEU A 294 -8.54 -2.48 -12.87
C LEU A 294 -7.07 -2.88 -12.71
N PRO A 295 -6.74 -4.18 -12.61
CA PRO A 295 -7.67 -5.32 -12.55
C PRO A 295 -8.47 -5.43 -11.24
N PRO A 296 -9.67 -6.04 -11.24
CA PRO A 296 -10.37 -6.41 -10.01
C PRO A 296 -9.54 -7.34 -9.13
N PHE A 297 -9.78 -7.34 -7.83
CA PHE A 297 -9.00 -8.19 -6.93
C PHE A 297 -9.74 -8.66 -5.68
N PHE A 298 -9.27 -9.79 -5.14
CA PHE A 298 -9.64 -10.31 -3.83
C PHE A 298 -8.47 -10.18 -2.85
N VAL A 299 -8.79 -10.06 -1.56
CA VAL A 299 -7.84 -10.07 -0.44
C VAL A 299 -8.20 -11.23 0.49
N CYS A 300 -7.27 -12.15 0.66
CA CYS A 300 -7.48 -13.39 1.43
C CYS A 300 -6.41 -13.53 2.52
N GLU A 301 -6.65 -14.45 3.46
CA GLU A 301 -5.61 -14.84 4.42
C GLU A 301 -4.37 -15.42 3.73
N ASN A 302 -3.21 -15.22 4.36
CA ASN A 302 -1.94 -15.66 3.82
C ASN A 302 -1.70 -17.17 4.05
N ALA A 303 -1.97 -17.97 3.03
CA ALA A 303 -1.58 -19.38 2.97
C ALA A 303 -0.08 -19.53 2.65
N HIS A 304 0.77 -19.22 3.64
CA HIS A 304 2.23 -19.13 3.48
C HIS A 304 2.92 -20.41 3.00
N ASN A 305 2.30 -21.58 3.20
CA ASN A 305 2.85 -22.90 2.81
C ASN A 305 2.65 -23.23 1.31
N GLY A 306 2.05 -22.33 0.54
CA GLY A 306 1.85 -22.51 -0.90
C GLY A 306 0.72 -23.47 -1.25
N ASN A 307 0.70 -23.92 -2.51
CA ASN A 307 -0.39 -24.75 -3.03
C ASN A 307 -0.16 -26.26 -2.79
N LEU A 308 -1.26 -27.02 -2.76
CA LEU A 308 -1.23 -28.47 -2.55
C LEU A 308 -0.51 -29.24 -3.66
N GLY A 309 -0.50 -28.74 -4.91
CA GLY A 309 0.24 -29.37 -6.00
C GLY A 309 1.73 -29.46 -5.70
N ASN A 310 2.33 -28.33 -5.35
CA ASN A 310 3.74 -28.27 -4.92
C ASN A 310 3.98 -29.07 -3.63
N PHE A 311 3.01 -29.08 -2.70
CA PHE A 311 3.10 -29.86 -1.49
C PHE A 311 3.21 -31.37 -1.77
N PHE A 312 2.39 -31.90 -2.69
CA PHE A 312 2.37 -33.33 -3.03
C PHE A 312 3.53 -33.77 -3.93
N LEU A 313 4.21 -32.84 -4.60
CA LEU A 313 5.45 -33.11 -5.35
C LEU A 313 6.67 -33.25 -4.43
N ASP A 314 6.59 -32.75 -3.20
CA ASP A 314 7.67 -32.83 -2.23
C ASP A 314 7.63 -34.16 -1.46
N GLU A 315 8.49 -35.08 -1.87
CA GLU A 315 8.66 -36.42 -1.29
C GLU A 315 8.93 -36.40 0.22
N SER A 316 9.58 -35.36 0.74
CA SER A 316 9.84 -35.22 2.18
C SER A 316 8.55 -35.05 3.00
N LYS A 317 7.47 -34.60 2.35
CA LYS A 317 6.16 -34.34 2.98
C LYS A 317 5.21 -35.52 2.93
N LYS A 318 5.60 -36.66 2.32
CA LYS A 318 4.77 -37.88 2.23
C LYS A 318 4.09 -38.31 3.52
N PRO A 319 4.76 -38.29 4.69
CA PRO A 319 4.11 -38.65 5.96
C PRO A 319 2.87 -37.80 6.31
N LEU A 320 2.76 -36.59 5.75
CA LEU A 320 1.68 -35.64 6.01
C LEU A 320 0.51 -35.77 5.01
N PHE A 321 0.64 -36.56 3.93
CA PHE A 321 -0.33 -36.56 2.83
C PHE A 321 -1.73 -36.97 3.29
N TRP A 322 -1.86 -38.03 4.09
CA TRP A 322 -3.16 -38.49 4.58
C TRP A 322 -3.85 -37.47 5.48
N SER A 323 -3.08 -36.78 6.34
CA SER A 323 -3.61 -35.65 7.12
C SER A 323 -4.12 -34.54 6.20
N MET A 324 -3.43 -34.27 5.10
CA MET A 324 -3.86 -33.24 4.13
C MET A 324 -5.09 -33.65 3.34
N PHE A 325 -5.19 -34.91 2.91
CA PHE A 325 -6.41 -35.41 2.28
C PHE A 325 -7.62 -35.34 3.20
N LEU A 326 -7.45 -35.67 4.49
CA LEU A 326 -8.51 -35.52 5.48
C LEU A 326 -8.97 -34.07 5.59
N GLN A 327 -8.03 -33.12 5.74
CA GLN A 327 -8.35 -31.70 5.81
C GLN A 327 -9.05 -31.17 4.56
N LEU A 328 -8.62 -31.62 3.37
CA LEU A 328 -9.29 -31.28 2.11
C LEU A 328 -10.70 -31.86 2.04
N ALA A 329 -10.90 -33.11 2.47
CA ALA A 329 -12.22 -33.74 2.51
C ALA A 329 -13.15 -33.05 3.53
N GLU A 330 -12.63 -32.63 4.69
CA GLU A 330 -13.38 -31.85 5.68
C GLU A 330 -13.83 -30.50 5.10
N GLY A 331 -12.95 -29.80 4.38
CA GLY A 331 -13.29 -28.55 3.68
C GLY A 331 -14.34 -28.75 2.60
N LEU A 332 -14.19 -29.75 1.74
CA LEU A 332 -15.17 -30.05 0.68
C LEU A 332 -16.53 -30.47 1.24
N LYS A 333 -16.54 -31.26 2.32
CA LYS A 333 -17.76 -31.64 3.02
C LYS A 333 -18.49 -30.42 3.61
N PHE A 334 -17.75 -29.41 4.06
CA PHE A 334 -18.36 -28.18 4.56
C PHE A 334 -19.00 -27.34 3.43
N LEU A 335 -18.42 -27.35 2.23
CA LEU A 335 -18.95 -26.61 1.09
C LEU A 335 -20.17 -27.26 0.41
N HIS A 336 -20.40 -28.56 0.64
CA HIS A 336 -21.46 -29.35 0.03
C HIS A 336 -22.63 -29.56 0.99
#